data_AF-A0A0P9N9Q0-F1
#
_entry.id   AF-A0A0P9N9Q0-F1
#
_cell.length_a   1.000
_cell.length_b   1.000
_cell.length_c   1.000
_cell.angle_alpha   90.00
_cell.angle_beta   90.00
_cell.angle_gamma   90.00
#
_symmetry.space_group_name_H-M   'P 1'
#
loop_
_entity.id
_entity.type
_entity.pdbx_description
1 polymer ?
#
loop_
_entity_poly.entity_id
_entity_poly.type
_entity_poly.pdbx_seq_one_letter_code
_entity_poly.pdbx_strand_id
1 'polypeptide(L)'
;MTAVAQFAQGIDHPLVTVRSHAEALELYRRMGFAPSPVSYHPWGTVTSLMMFPSNFIELISVEDASKFGTHSVNGFCFGRQLGQFLDRGEEGVSLVALHRCRR
;
A
#
# COMPACT_ATOMS: atom_id res chain seq x y z
N MET A 1 18.71 -12.50 10.68
CA MET A 1 17.97 -13.20 9.61
C MET A 1 18.42 -12.64 8.28
N THR A 2 18.85 -13.49 7.36
CA THR A 2 19.43 -13.08 6.08
C THR A 2 18.30 -12.81 5.08
N ALA A 3 18.35 -11.68 4.37
CA ALA A 3 17.39 -11.39 3.30
C ALA A 3 17.52 -12.43 2.18
N VAL A 4 16.38 -12.91 1.66
CA VAL A 4 16.34 -13.80 0.49
C VAL A 4 16.69 -12.99 -0.76
N ALA A 5 17.40 -13.60 -1.71
CA ALA A 5 17.75 -12.94 -2.97
C ALA A 5 16.48 -12.47 -3.71
N GLN A 6 16.48 -11.20 -4.11
CA GLN A 6 15.41 -10.60 -4.90
C GLN A 6 15.52 -11.05 -6.37
N PHE A 7 14.45 -11.63 -6.92
CA PHE A 7 14.38 -11.98 -8.35
C PHE A 7 13.72 -10.87 -9.16
N ALA A 8 14.11 -10.74 -10.43
CA ALA A 8 13.44 -9.82 -11.35
C ALA A 8 11.95 -10.17 -11.43
N GLN A 9 11.08 -9.16 -11.25
CA GLN A 9 9.61 -9.32 -11.22
C GLN A 9 9.07 -10.19 -10.06
N GLY A 10 9.87 -10.50 -9.04
CA GLY A 10 9.36 -11.07 -7.79
C GLY A 10 8.46 -10.07 -7.05
N ILE A 11 7.59 -10.55 -6.15
CA ILE A 11 6.69 -9.70 -5.36
C ILE A 11 7.50 -8.87 -4.35
N ASP A 12 7.40 -7.55 -4.48
CA ASP A 12 8.00 -6.57 -3.55
C ASP A 12 7.11 -6.35 -2.33
N HIS A 13 5.84 -6.00 -2.53
CA HIS A 13 4.85 -5.91 -1.46
C HIS A 13 3.42 -5.93 -2.02
N PRO A 14 2.45 -6.50 -1.27
CA PRO A 14 1.04 -6.25 -1.52
C PRO A 14 0.60 -4.90 -0.92
N LEU A 15 -0.41 -4.30 -1.55
CA LEU A 15 -1.11 -3.13 -1.04
C LEU A 15 -2.46 -3.57 -0.48
N VAL A 16 -2.58 -3.58 0.85
CA VAL A 16 -3.81 -3.90 1.56
C VAL A 16 -4.60 -2.61 1.73
N THR A 17 -5.60 -2.44 0.86
CA THR A 17 -6.47 -1.26 0.83
C THR A 17 -7.66 -1.45 1.75
N VAL A 18 -7.85 -0.50 2.65
CA VAL A 18 -8.92 -0.50 3.67
C VAL A 18 -9.64 0.84 3.66
N ARG A 19 -10.88 0.89 4.16
CA ARG A 19 -11.62 2.14 4.33
C ARG A 19 -11.02 2.98 5.45
N SER A 20 -10.91 2.38 6.64
CA SER A 20 -10.36 3.06 7.81
C SER A 20 -8.93 2.59 8.06
N HIS A 21 -7.97 3.42 7.66
CA HIS A 21 -6.54 3.14 7.92
C HIS A 21 -6.26 3.04 9.42
N ALA A 22 -6.81 3.95 10.22
CA ALA A 22 -6.61 3.97 11.67
C ALA A 22 -7.12 2.69 12.36
N GLU A 23 -8.34 2.24 12.04
CA GLU A 23 -8.90 1.02 12.64
C GLU A 23 -8.14 -0.24 12.24
N ALA A 24 -7.80 -0.36 10.95
CA ALA A 24 -7.01 -1.48 10.47
C ALA A 24 -5.61 -1.48 11.09
N LEU A 25 -4.96 -0.32 11.23
CA LEU A 25 -3.65 -0.20 11.84
C LEU A 25 -3.64 -0.72 13.28
N GLU A 26 -4.69 -0.41 14.06
CA GLU A 26 -4.87 -0.97 15.40
C GLU A 26 -5.08 -2.49 15.38
N LEU A 27 -5.76 -3.03 14.37
CA LEU A 27 -5.88 -4.48 14.21
C LEU A 27 -4.51 -5.13 13.96
N TYR A 28 -3.68 -4.55 13.10
CA TYR A 28 -2.31 -5.03 12.87
C TYR A 28 -1.48 -4.98 14.15
N ARG A 29 -1.59 -3.92 14.95
CA ARG A 29 -0.94 -3.83 16.27
C ARG A 29 -1.39 -4.97 17.20
N ARG A 30 -2.70 -5.23 17.27
CA ARG A 30 -3.25 -6.35 18.08
C ARG A 30 -2.80 -7.73 17.60
N MET A 31 -2.55 -7.89 16.31
CA MET A 31 -1.96 -9.12 15.75
C MET A 31 -0.46 -9.28 16.06
N GLY A 32 0.18 -8.29 16.68
CA GLY A 32 1.58 -8.35 17.09
C GLY A 32 2.56 -7.74 16.08
N PHE A 33 2.08 -7.06 15.04
CA PHE A 33 2.95 -6.29 14.16
C PHE A 33 3.45 -5.02 14.86
N ALA A 34 4.61 -4.54 14.43
CA ALA A 34 5.17 -3.23 14.80
C ALA A 34 5.20 -2.32 13.55
N PRO A 35 4.09 -1.61 13.26
CA PRO A 35 3.98 -0.77 12.07
C PRO A 35 4.98 0.40 12.07
N SER A 36 5.36 0.85 10.88
CA SER A 36 5.97 2.17 10.72
C SER A 36 5.04 3.28 11.24
N PRO A 37 5.57 4.50 11.48
CA PRO A 37 4.72 5.68 11.65
C PRO A 37 3.76 5.85 10.46
N VAL A 38 2.65 6.53 10.72
CA VAL A 38 1.68 6.90 9.68
C VAL A 38 2.33 7.92 8.74
N SER A 39 2.21 7.68 7.44
CA SER A 39 2.73 8.55 6.38
C SER A 39 1.62 8.93 5.41
N TYR A 40 1.73 10.11 4.81
CA TYR A 40 0.76 10.65 3.87
C TYR A 40 1.42 10.92 2.53
N HIS A 41 0.85 10.34 1.48
CA HIS A 41 1.31 10.59 0.13
C HIS A 41 0.76 11.90 -0.42
N PRO A 42 1.54 12.65 -1.23
CA PRO A 42 1.08 13.87 -1.90
C PRO A 42 -0.16 13.69 -2.79
N TRP A 43 -0.44 12.46 -3.25
CA TRP A 43 -1.61 12.10 -4.07
C TRP A 43 -2.83 11.63 -3.25
N GLY A 44 -2.88 11.93 -1.95
CA GLY A 44 -4.10 11.79 -1.14
C GLY A 44 -4.35 10.41 -0.54
N THR A 45 -3.30 9.61 -0.35
CA THR A 45 -3.41 8.31 0.34
C THR A 45 -2.63 8.35 1.65
N VAL A 46 -3.08 7.56 2.63
CA VAL A 46 -2.43 7.37 3.93
C VAL A 46 -1.92 5.95 4.03
N THR A 47 -0.70 5.77 4.56
CA THR A 47 -0.01 4.48 4.55
C THR A 47 0.70 4.18 5.88
N SER A 48 0.87 2.90 6.19
CA SER A 48 1.76 2.38 7.22
C SER A 48 2.28 1.02 6.81
N LEU A 49 3.53 0.71 7.16
CA LEU A 49 4.24 -0.46 6.65
C LEU A 49 4.44 -1.50 7.76
N MET A 50 4.15 -2.77 7.45
CA MET A 50 4.55 -3.91 8.28
C MET A 50 5.77 -4.55 7.64
N MET A 51 6.93 -4.31 8.22
CA MET A 51 8.23 -4.68 7.65
C MET A 51 8.59 -6.15 7.88
N PHE A 52 9.07 -6.83 6.84
CA PHE A 52 9.75 -8.12 6.90
C PHE A 52 11.18 -7.98 6.32
N PRO A 53 12.04 -9.01 6.41
CA PRO A 53 13.44 -8.89 5.97
C PRO A 53 13.65 -8.57 4.49
N SER A 54 12.73 -8.96 3.61
CA SER A 54 12.87 -8.81 2.14
C SER A 54 11.63 -8.25 1.44
N ASN A 55 10.57 -7.98 2.17
CA ASN A 55 9.32 -7.40 1.67
C ASN A 55 8.59 -6.71 2.85
N PHE A 56 7.42 -6.16 2.57
CA PHE A 56 6.55 -5.58 3.59
C PHE A 56 5.09 -5.69 3.17
N ILE A 57 4.16 -5.45 4.08
CA ILE A 57 2.76 -5.18 3.74
C ILE A 57 2.59 -3.66 3.78
N GLU A 58 2.05 -3.08 2.71
CA GLU A 58 1.61 -1.70 2.71
C GLU A 58 0.13 -1.65 3.09
N LEU A 59 -0.18 -1.19 4.30
CA LEU A 59 -1.56 -0.89 4.70
C LEU A 59 -1.90 0.53 4.24
N ILE A 60 -2.88 0.66 3.35
CA ILE A 60 -3.16 1.92 2.66
C ILE A 60 -4.66 2.25 2.62
N SER A 61 -4.99 3.53 2.67
CA SER A 61 -6.35 4.05 2.43
C SER A 61 -6.30 5.36 1.64
N VAL A 62 -7.47 5.80 1.16
CA VAL A 62 -7.68 7.13 0.59
C VAL A 62 -7.95 8.11 1.73
N GLU A 63 -7.03 9.05 1.94
CA GLU A 63 -7.19 10.14 2.90
C GLU A 63 -7.94 11.32 2.27
N ASP A 64 -7.60 11.66 1.03
CA ASP A 64 -8.12 12.85 0.36
C ASP A 64 -8.31 12.59 -1.14
N ALA A 65 -9.53 12.23 -1.51
CA ALA A 65 -9.90 11.94 -2.90
C ALA A 65 -9.81 13.17 -3.82
N SER A 66 -9.81 14.40 -3.28
CA SER A 66 -9.66 15.62 -4.09
C SER A 66 -8.29 15.72 -4.75
N LYS A 67 -7.28 15.00 -4.22
CA LYS A 67 -5.91 14.95 -4.74
C LYS A 67 -5.73 13.93 -5.87
N PHE A 68 -6.77 13.19 -6.26
CA PHE A 68 -6.69 12.24 -7.35
C PHE A 68 -6.32 12.94 -8.68
N GLY A 69 -5.26 12.44 -9.31
CA GLY A 69 -4.68 13.01 -10.53
C GLY A 69 -3.31 13.63 -10.29
N THR A 70 -2.98 13.95 -9.03
CA THR A 70 -1.63 14.37 -8.64
C THR A 70 -0.62 13.30 -9.06
N HIS A 71 0.36 13.70 -9.86
CA HIS A 71 1.42 12.84 -10.40
C HIS A 71 0.92 11.65 -11.24
N SER A 72 -0.26 11.76 -11.89
CA SER A 72 -0.71 10.72 -12.82
C SER A 72 0.25 10.57 -13.99
N VAL A 73 0.55 9.33 -14.37
CA VAL A 73 1.46 9.02 -15.50
C VAL A 73 0.68 8.24 -16.53
N ASN A 74 0.61 8.73 -17.77
CA ASN A 74 -0.05 8.03 -18.89
C ASN A 74 -1.48 7.53 -18.55
N GLY A 75 -2.26 8.35 -17.82
CA GLY A 75 -3.61 8.00 -17.38
C GLY A 75 -3.69 7.10 -16.15
N PHE A 76 -2.58 6.53 -15.69
CA PHE A 76 -2.51 5.82 -14.42
C PHE A 76 -2.55 6.82 -13.26
N CYS A 77 -3.59 6.71 -12.43
CA CYS A 77 -3.75 7.49 -11.22
C CYS A 77 -3.89 6.53 -10.03
N PHE A 78 -2.83 6.44 -9.24
CA PHE A 78 -2.72 5.47 -8.15
C PHE A 78 -3.86 5.61 -7.12
N GLY A 79 -4.08 6.82 -6.59
CA GLY A 79 -5.16 7.06 -5.63
C GLY A 79 -6.55 6.70 -6.16
N ARG A 80 -6.81 6.96 -7.46
CA ARG A 80 -8.10 6.64 -8.10
C ARG A 80 -8.37 5.14 -8.15
N GLN A 81 -7.34 4.32 -8.36
CA GLN A 81 -7.50 2.85 -8.37
C GLN A 81 -7.92 2.33 -7.00
N LEU A 82 -7.32 2.86 -5.92
CA LEU A 82 -7.70 2.52 -4.56
C LEU A 82 -9.13 3.00 -4.25
N GLY A 83 -9.47 4.24 -4.64
CA GLY A 83 -10.83 4.77 -4.50
C GLY A 83 -11.87 3.90 -5.19
N GLN A 84 -11.63 3.53 -6.46
CA GLN A 84 -12.53 2.65 -7.21
C GLN A 84 -12.65 1.24 -6.61
N PHE A 85 -11.58 0.72 -6.00
CA PHE A 85 -11.60 -0.56 -5.27
C PHE A 85 -12.54 -0.46 -4.06
N LEU A 86 -12.39 0.60 -3.26
CA LEU A 86 -13.23 0.87 -2.10
C LEU A 86 -14.71 1.15 -2.47
N ASP A 87 -14.95 1.87 -3.56
CA ASP A 87 -16.30 2.22 -4.07
C ASP A 87 -17.09 0.97 -4.49
N ARG A 88 -16.40 -0.11 -4.90
CA ARG A 88 -17.04 -1.42 -5.15
C ARG A 88 -17.42 -2.16 -3.87
N GLY A 89 -17.14 -1.59 -2.71
CA GLY A 89 -17.36 -2.23 -1.41
C GLY A 89 -16.23 -3.17 -0.98
N GLU A 90 -15.10 -3.20 -1.70
CA GLU A 90 -14.00 -4.14 -1.44
C GLU A 90 -12.98 -3.58 -0.42
N GLU A 91 -12.38 -4.46 0.38
CA GLU A 91 -11.23 -4.20 1.24
C GLU A 91 -10.30 -5.42 1.17
N GLY A 92 -8.98 -5.22 1.15
CA GLY A 92 -8.00 -6.29 0.97
C GLY A 92 -6.89 -5.95 -0.02
N VAL A 93 -6.26 -6.96 -0.62
CA VAL A 93 -5.15 -6.77 -1.57
C VAL A 93 -5.69 -6.21 -2.89
N SER A 94 -5.50 -4.92 -3.12
CA SER A 94 -5.98 -4.23 -4.34
C SER A 94 -4.95 -4.24 -5.47
N LEU A 95 -3.66 -4.22 -5.10
CA LEU A 95 -2.51 -4.16 -6.00
C LEU A 95 -1.33 -4.93 -5.41
N VAL A 96 -0.39 -5.31 -6.27
CA VAL A 96 0.89 -5.92 -5.89
C VAL A 96 2.02 -5.21 -6.61
N ALA A 97 3.04 -4.79 -5.87
CA ALA A 97 4.23 -4.16 -6.41
C ALA A 97 5.25 -5.22 -6.86
N LEU A 98 5.71 -5.04 -8.11
CA LEU A 98 6.83 -5.72 -8.77
C LEU A 98 8.20 -5.27 -8.27
N HIS A 99 9.14 -6.16 -7.92
CA HIS A 99 10.55 -5.75 -7.92
C HIS A 99 10.95 -5.30 -9.32
N ARG A 100 11.66 -4.17 -9.40
CA ARG A 100 12.17 -3.66 -10.66
C ARG A 100 13.11 -4.70 -11.28
N CYS A 101 12.89 -5.01 -12.55
CA CYS A 101 13.90 -5.70 -13.34
C CYS A 101 15.10 -4.75 -13.47
N ARG A 102 16.26 -5.09 -12.89
CA ARG A 102 17.52 -4.42 -13.25
C ARG A 102 17.77 -4.78 -14.72
N ARG A 103 17.66 -3.79 -15.61
CA ARG A 103 18.26 -3.90 -16.94
C ARG A 103 19.77 -3.74 -16.81
#